data_AF-A0A838JY27-F1
#
_entry.id   AF-A0A838JY27-F1
#
_cell.length_a   1.000
_cell.length_b   1.000
_cell.length_c   1.000
_cell.angle_alpha   90.00
_cell.angle_beta   90.00
_cell.angle_gamma   90.00
#
_symmetry.space_group_name_H-M   'P 1'
#
loop_
_entity.id
_entity.type
_entity.pdbx_description
1 polymer ?
#
loop_
_entity_poly.entity_id
_entity_poly.type
_entity_poly.pdbx_seq_one_letter_code
_entity_poly.pdbx_strand_id
1 'polypeptide(L)'
;IVCDGTTEDKPEICNRVAFSGVGINLKTNKPTPEQVHKAVNQVLSEPRYHQRARQLQTELAQHDAPAEAASLPERLADTQRPVV
;
A
#
# COMPACT_ATOMS: atom_id res chain seq x y z
N ILE A 1 -9.73 -0.22 0.82
CA ILE A 1 -9.39 0.64 1.98
C ILE A 1 -9.77 2.10 1.68
N VAL A 2 -10.13 2.90 2.68
CA VAL A 2 -10.29 4.36 2.56
C VAL A 2 -9.26 4.99 3.48
N CYS A 3 -8.46 5.92 2.97
CA CYS A 3 -7.35 6.52 3.70
C CYS A 3 -7.27 8.03 3.45
N ASP A 4 -6.67 8.74 4.40
CA ASP A 4 -6.44 10.17 4.36
C ASP A 4 -5.12 10.52 5.05
N GLY A 5 -4.72 11.78 4.93
CA GLY A 5 -3.50 12.30 5.54
C GLY A 5 -2.64 13.09 4.56
N THR A 6 -2.22 14.29 4.99
CA THR A 6 -1.38 15.20 4.20
C THR A 6 -0.07 15.56 4.90
N THR A 7 0.31 14.84 5.95
CA THR A 7 1.54 15.06 6.73
C THR A 7 2.31 13.77 6.97
N GLU A 8 3.60 13.89 7.29
CA GLU A 8 4.52 12.75 7.43
C GLU A 8 4.50 11.88 6.17
N ASP A 9 4.56 10.56 6.33
CA ASP A 9 4.55 9.59 5.23
C ASP A 9 3.14 9.36 4.65
N LYS A 10 2.09 9.93 5.25
CA LYS A 10 0.69 9.67 4.86
C LYS A 10 0.38 10.03 3.41
N PRO A 11 0.80 11.19 2.85
CA PRO A 11 0.52 11.51 1.45
C PRO A 11 1.06 10.43 0.49
N GLU A 12 2.26 9.92 0.75
CA GLU A 12 2.92 8.90 -0.07
C GLU A 12 2.15 7.58 0.00
N ILE A 13 1.87 7.11 1.22
CA ILE A 13 1.20 5.82 1.45
C ILE A 13 -0.23 5.85 0.90
N CYS A 14 -0.96 6.94 1.13
CA CYS A 14 -2.31 7.09 0.59
C CYS A 14 -2.31 7.16 -0.94
N ASN A 15 -1.30 7.80 -1.55
CA ASN A 15 -1.15 7.78 -3.00
C ASN A 15 -0.82 6.38 -3.53
N ARG A 16 -0.01 5.56 -2.84
CA ARG A 16 0.23 4.17 -3.21
C ARG A 16 -1.03 3.31 -3.14
N VAL A 17 -1.88 3.53 -2.14
CA VAL A 17 -3.20 2.89 -2.03
C VAL A 17 -4.07 3.22 -3.25
N ALA A 18 -4.18 4.51 -3.60
CA ALA A 18 -4.98 4.93 -4.75
C ALA A 18 -4.39 4.45 -6.08
N PHE A 19 -3.06 4.56 -6.25
CA PHE A 19 -2.35 4.12 -7.45
C PHE A 19 -2.45 2.61 -7.68
N SER A 20 -2.28 1.82 -6.62
CA SER A 20 -2.39 0.36 -6.71
C SER A 20 -3.82 -0.11 -6.98
N GLY A 21 -4.84 0.74 -6.79
CA GLY A 21 -6.24 0.43 -7.04
C GLY A 21 -6.94 -0.35 -5.92
N VAL A 22 -6.29 -0.52 -4.76
CA VAL A 22 -6.86 -1.26 -3.61
C VAL A 22 -7.75 -0.40 -2.72
N GLY A 23 -7.83 0.91 -3.00
CA GLY A 23 -8.60 1.83 -2.19
C GLY A 23 -8.64 3.25 -2.73
N ILE A 24 -9.15 4.15 -1.88
CA ILE A 24 -9.35 5.57 -2.17
C ILE A 24 -8.54 6.41 -1.18
N ASN A 25 -7.83 7.41 -1.71
CA ASN A 25 -7.20 8.48 -0.95
C ASN A 25 -8.13 9.71 -0.93
N LEU A 26 -8.56 10.16 0.24
CA LEU A 26 -9.40 11.34 0.41
C LEU A 26 -8.63 12.67 0.25
N LYS A 27 -7.29 12.62 0.24
CA LYS A 27 -6.38 13.75 -0.01
C LYS A 27 -6.62 14.96 0.92
N THR A 28 -6.98 14.68 2.17
CA THR A 28 -7.24 15.69 3.21
C THR A 28 -6.78 15.19 4.57
N ASN A 29 -6.58 16.11 5.52
CA ASN A 29 -6.37 15.80 6.94
C ASN A 29 -7.66 15.93 7.77
N LYS A 30 -8.74 16.43 7.17
CA LYS A 30 -10.01 16.72 7.83
C LYS A 30 -11.15 16.26 6.91
N PRO A 31 -11.35 14.94 6.74
CA PRO A 31 -12.45 14.45 5.94
C PRO A 31 -13.79 14.81 6.59
N THR A 32 -14.80 15.15 5.79
CA THR A 32 -16.17 15.27 6.30
C THR A 32 -16.83 13.89 6.39
N PRO A 33 -17.84 13.71 7.26
CA PRO A 33 -18.60 12.46 7.33
C PRO A 33 -19.15 12.00 5.97
N GLU A 34 -19.59 12.94 5.13
CA GLU A 34 -20.13 12.65 3.79
C GLU A 34 -19.06 12.13 2.84
N GLN A 35 -17.84 12.68 2.90
CA GLN A 35 -16.71 12.22 2.10
C GLN A 35 -16.33 10.78 2.46
N VAL A 36 -16.27 10.48 3.77
CA VAL A 36 -16.00 9.12 4.26
C VAL A 36 -17.10 8.17 3.82
N HIS A 37 -18.36 8.52 4.05
CA HIS A 37 -19.51 7.69 3.67
C HIS A 37 -19.53 7.37 2.18
N LYS A 38 -19.31 8.38 1.31
CA LYS A 38 -19.23 8.19 -0.14
C LYS A 38 -18.09 7.25 -0.54
N ALA A 39 -16.90 7.46 0.00
CA ALA A 39 -15.73 6.64 -0.34
C ALA A 39 -15.86 5.20 0.15
N VAL A 40 -16.40 4.98 1.35
CA VAL A 40 -16.66 3.65 1.89
C VAL A 40 -17.68 2.92 1.02
N ASN A 41 -18.81 3.55 0.72
CA ASN A 41 -19.82 2.94 -0.14
C ASN A 41 -19.26 2.59 -1.53
N GLN A 42 -18.41 3.44 -2.09
CA GLN A 42 -17.77 3.17 -3.37
C GLN A 42 -16.84 1.95 -3.30
N VAL A 43 -16.00 1.85 -2.26
CA VAL A 43 -15.09 0.70 -2.09
C VAL A 43 -15.86 -0.60 -1.88
N LEU A 44 -17.02 -0.56 -1.21
CA LEU A 44 -17.85 -1.73 -0.95
C LEU A 44 -18.72 -2.13 -2.15
N SER A 45 -19.16 -1.17 -2.97
CA SER A 45 -20.07 -1.42 -4.09
C SER A 45 -19.34 -1.81 -5.38
N GLU A 46 -18.10 -1.36 -5.57
CA GLU A 46 -17.32 -1.63 -6.77
C GLU A 46 -16.36 -2.83 -6.57
N PRO A 47 -16.60 -3.99 -7.21
CA PRO A 47 -15.81 -5.20 -6.97
C PRO A 47 -14.32 -5.07 -7.30
N ARG A 48 -13.94 -4.10 -8.14
CA ARG A 48 -12.56 -3.87 -8.58
C ARG A 48 -11.60 -3.65 -7.41
N TYR A 49 -12.04 -2.98 -6.34
CA TYR A 49 -11.19 -2.73 -5.17
C TYR A 49 -10.85 -4.03 -4.44
N HIS A 50 -11.84 -4.90 -4.24
CA HIS A 50 -11.62 -6.21 -3.63
C HIS A 50 -10.77 -7.11 -4.53
N GLN A 51 -11.04 -7.14 -5.83
CA GLN A 51 -10.26 -7.92 -6.79
C GLN A 51 -8.79 -7.50 -6.79
N ARG A 52 -8.52 -6.19 -6.86
CA ARG A 52 -7.15 -5.68 -6.86
C ARG A 52 -6.44 -5.91 -5.53
N ALA A 53 -7.15 -5.79 -4.41
CA ALA A 53 -6.60 -6.12 -3.09
C ALA A 53 -6.23 -7.61 -2.97
N ARG A 54 -7.04 -8.52 -3.54
CA ARG A 54 -6.71 -9.96 -3.60
C ARG A 54 -5.53 -10.25 -4.50
N GLN A 55 -5.45 -9.62 -5.66
CA GLN A 55 -4.28 -9.75 -6.55
C GLN A 55 -3.00 -9.30 -5.84
N LEU A 56 -3.02 -8.12 -5.22
CA LEU A 56 -1.88 -7.60 -4.47
C LEU A 56 -1.51 -8.52 -3.29
N GLN A 57 -2.50 -9.08 -2.58
CA GLN A 57 -2.24 -10.07 -1.54
C GLN A 57 -1.52 -11.30 -2.11
N THR A 58 -1.96 -11.84 -3.24
CA THR A 58 -1.33 -13.00 -3.88
C THR A 58 0.08 -12.68 -4.35
N GLU A 59 0.30 -11.50 -4.95
CA GLU A 59 1.63 -11.02 -5.34
C GLU A 59 2.58 -10.97 -4.12
N LEU A 60 2.15 -10.34 -3.02
CA LEU A 60 2.96 -10.22 -1.81
C LEU A 60 3.22 -11.56 -1.12
N ALA A 61 2.27 -12.49 -1.16
CA ALA A 61 2.42 -13.82 -0.56
C ALA A 61 3.45 -14.71 -1.27
N GLN A 62 3.93 -14.32 -2.46
CA GLN A 62 5.00 -15.02 -3.17
C GLN A 62 6.40 -14.71 -2.61
N HIS A 63 6.50 -13.73 -1.70
CA HIS A 63 7.75 -13.25 -1.15
C HIS A 63 7.93 -13.62 0.31
N ASP A 64 9.15 -13.98 0.70
CA ASP A 64 9.58 -14.05 2.10
C ASP A 64 10.41 -12.80 2.40
N ALA A 65 9.71 -11.68 2.57
CA ALA A 65 10.35 -10.38 2.72
C ALA A 65 11.41 -10.32 3.85
N PRO A 66 11.20 -10.93 5.04
CA PRO A 66 12.26 -11.03 6.04
C PRO A 66 13.50 -11.78 5.56
N ALA A 67 13.34 -12.96 4.94
CA ALA A 67 14.48 -13.73 4.44
C ALA A 67 15.20 -13.02 3.29
N GLU A 68 14.43 -12.47 2.34
CA GLU A 68 14.95 -11.68 1.22
C GLU A 68 15.73 -10.47 1.73
N ALA A 69 15.19 -9.73 2.70
CA ALA A 69 15.86 -8.58 3.30
C ALA A 69 17.13 -8.97 4.07
N ALA A 70 17.11 -10.09 4.80
CA ALA A 70 18.27 -10.60 5.55
C ALA A 70 19.40 -11.08 4.62
N SER A 71 19.06 -11.60 3.44
CA SER A 71 20.06 -12.06 2.47
C SER A 71 20.95 -10.93 1.93
N LEU A 72 20.47 -9.69 1.92
CA LEU A 72 21.21 -8.54 1.40
C LEU A 72 22.45 -8.21 2.26
N PRO A 73 22.34 -7.94 3.57
CA PRO A 73 23.53 -7.70 4.41
C PRO A 73 24.47 -8.90 4.48
N GLU A 74 23.97 -10.14 4.43
CA GLU A 74 24.81 -11.35 4.37
C GLU A 74 25.69 -11.36 3.13
N ARG A 75 25.09 -11.16 1.94
CA ARG A 75 25.84 -11.08 0.67
C ARG A 75 26.82 -9.91 0.65
N LEU A 76 26.46 -8.77 1.23
CA LEU A 76 27.36 -7.62 1.36
C LEU A 76 28.59 -7.98 2.21
N ALA A 77 28.38 -8.66 3.34
CA ALA A 77 29.46 -9.09 4.22
C ALA A 77 30.41 -10.09 3.53
N ASP A 78 29.86 -11.06 2.79
CA ASP A 78 30.65 -12.08 2.09
C ASP A 78 31.45 -11.50 0.92
N THR A 79 30.82 -10.66 0.10
CA THR A 79 31.43 -10.17 -1.15
C THR A 79 32.26 -8.90 -0.97
N GLN A 80 32.02 -8.16 0.12
CA GLN A 80 32.56 -6.82 0.35
C GLN A 80 32.30 -5.83 -0.81
N ARG A 81 31.21 -6.04 -1.55
CA ARG A 81 30.80 -5.21 -2.70
C ARG A 81 29.34 -4.83 -2.57
N PRO A 82 28.91 -3.68 -3.13
CA PRO A 82 27.50 -3.30 -3.15
C PRO A 82 26.63 -4.41 -3.73
N VAL A 83 25.54 -4.74 -3.03
CA VAL A 83 24.52 -5.68 -3.48
C VAL A 83 23.28 -4.87 -3.86
N VAL A 84 22.93 -4.95 -5.14
CA VAL A 84 21.72 -4.37 -5.75
C VAL A 84 21.14 -5.39 -6.71
#